data_AF-A0A1U8ALW6-F1
#
_entry.id   AF-A0A1U8ALW6-F1
#
_cell.length_a   1.000
_cell.length_b   1.000
_cell.length_c   1.000
_cell.angle_alpha   90.00
_cell.angle_beta   90.00
_cell.angle_gamma   90.00
#
_symmetry.space_group_name_H-M   'P 1'
#
loop_
_entity.id
_entity.type
_entity.pdbx_description
1 polymer ?
#
loop_
_entity_poly.entity_id
_entity_poly.type
_entity_poly.pdbx_seq_one_letter_code
_entity_poly.pdbx_strand_id
1 'polypeptide(L)'
;MGQGEELKTRSEPKVEIQERGEIFFFYRPKVNKEEAHSADDVQRLYIVLQPESGERVVEEKQAPDSGKEGAKREAANSTDNGGNINSSNEKGTEGGHGSEAINIEKQPLLRFIVMGRKSLPDPSKKSQPYWGFVEMVTTRIEDVKTALEGEEYDTATRGHRRQSSARALGEGVYRILRHASGRKMHTHLIYKLEFPPEGESSEPQESLNVEREGSFVIQIKNPDQHCTSQFRGIQKKRRAAFPANLQGQLGKLKFAPADPPDFLNYEGCEFLLISASDDIDEELGLELKTEGEAAEADCSDLIKTFGETATTAPLLRGTWA
;
A
#
# COMPACT_ATOMS: atom_id res chain seq x y z
N MET A 1 -3.58 -17.32 -3.16
CA MET A 1 -2.58 -18.23 -3.78
C MET A 1 -2.04 -19.29 -2.81
N GLY A 2 -1.05 -20.10 -3.20
CA GLY A 2 -0.15 -20.71 -2.23
C GLY A 2 0.76 -19.63 -1.63
N GLN A 3 1.30 -19.87 -0.44
CA GLN A 3 1.80 -18.80 0.43
C GLN A 3 3.07 -18.09 -0.10
N GLY A 4 3.65 -18.51 -1.22
CA GLY A 4 5.00 -18.15 -1.67
C GLY A 4 6.07 -18.82 -0.80
N GLU A 5 7.04 -19.47 -1.41
CA GLU A 5 8.10 -20.19 -0.68
C GLU A 5 9.31 -19.29 -0.39
N GLU A 6 9.90 -19.46 0.78
CA GLU A 6 11.10 -18.75 1.21
C GLU A 6 12.27 -19.71 1.24
N LEU A 7 13.29 -19.48 0.41
CA LEU A 7 14.53 -20.23 0.49
C LEU A 7 15.58 -19.42 1.23
N LYS A 8 16.01 -19.96 2.37
CA LYS A 8 17.19 -19.46 3.09
C LYS A 8 18.43 -19.92 2.35
N THR A 9 19.10 -18.99 1.69
CA THR A 9 20.33 -19.25 0.94
C THR A 9 21.56 -19.26 1.86
N ARG A 10 21.45 -18.65 3.05
CA ARG A 10 22.49 -18.63 4.10
C ARG A 10 22.12 -19.53 5.27
N SER A 11 23.14 -20.07 5.94
CA SER A 11 22.99 -20.99 7.09
C SER A 11 22.42 -20.32 8.35
N GLU A 12 22.65 -19.03 8.55
CA GLU A 12 22.11 -18.22 9.66
C GLU A 12 21.74 -16.81 9.19
N PRO A 13 20.65 -16.62 8.43
CA PRO A 13 20.22 -15.29 8.06
C PRO A 13 19.66 -14.60 9.33
N LYS A 14 20.17 -13.40 9.66
CA LYS A 14 19.74 -12.62 10.85
C LYS A 14 18.43 -11.89 10.60
N VAL A 15 17.48 -12.62 10.04
CA VAL A 15 16.20 -12.13 9.55
C VAL A 15 15.08 -12.90 10.22
N GLU A 16 14.05 -12.16 10.64
CA GLU A 16 12.86 -12.71 11.28
C GLU A 16 11.64 -12.16 10.53
N ILE A 17 10.88 -13.04 9.90
CA ILE A 17 9.70 -12.65 9.13
C ILE A 17 8.60 -12.27 10.11
N GLN A 18 8.14 -11.03 10.04
CA GLN A 18 7.07 -10.50 10.88
C GLN A 18 5.70 -10.67 10.21
N GLU A 19 5.64 -10.55 8.88
CA GLU A 19 4.38 -10.60 8.13
C GLU A 19 4.59 -11.18 6.72
N ARG A 20 3.57 -11.90 6.25
CA ARG A 20 3.46 -12.44 4.88
C ARG A 20 2.16 -11.95 4.25
N GLY A 21 2.15 -11.77 2.94
CA GLY A 21 0.91 -11.48 2.24
C GLY A 21 1.09 -11.18 0.76
N GLU A 22 -0.01 -10.72 0.15
CA GLU A 22 -0.09 -10.32 -1.26
C GLU A 22 0.01 -8.80 -1.40
N ILE A 23 0.68 -8.35 -2.46
CA ILE A 23 0.88 -6.94 -2.77
C ILE A 23 0.36 -6.64 -4.18
N PHE A 24 -0.41 -5.58 -4.28
CA PHE A 24 -0.96 -5.11 -5.55
C PHE A 24 -0.57 -3.65 -5.78
N PHE A 25 -0.07 -3.36 -6.98
CA PHE A 25 0.29 -2.02 -7.40
C PHE A 25 -0.76 -1.48 -8.37
N PHE A 26 -1.17 -0.24 -8.15
CA PHE A 26 -2.08 0.47 -9.05
C PHE A 26 -1.56 1.86 -9.34
N TYR A 27 -1.77 2.36 -10.55
CA TYR A 27 -1.56 3.77 -10.86
C TYR A 27 -2.86 4.41 -11.31
N ARG A 28 -3.01 5.71 -11.10
CA ARG A 28 -4.14 6.48 -11.65
C ARG A 28 -3.65 7.53 -12.63
N PRO A 29 -4.22 7.60 -13.85
CA PRO A 29 -3.92 8.66 -14.80
C PRO A 29 -4.27 10.06 -14.27
N LYS A 30 -3.67 11.10 -14.85
CA LYS A 30 -4.00 12.50 -14.58
C LYS A 30 -5.47 12.80 -14.90
N VAL A 31 -6.00 13.80 -14.19
CA VAL A 31 -7.35 14.33 -14.43
C VAL A 31 -7.50 14.72 -15.90
N ASN A 32 -8.63 14.34 -16.50
CA ASN A 32 -8.97 14.47 -17.92
C ASN A 32 -8.09 13.66 -18.88
N LYS A 33 -7.40 12.62 -18.40
CA LYS A 33 -6.76 11.61 -19.24
C LYS A 33 -7.38 10.25 -18.96
N GLU A 34 -7.92 9.61 -20.00
CA GLU A 34 -8.45 8.24 -19.90
C GLU A 34 -7.32 7.22 -19.68
N GLU A 35 -6.17 7.48 -20.31
CA GLU A 35 -5.00 6.61 -20.35
C GLU A 35 -3.71 7.37 -20.04
N ALA A 36 -2.75 6.64 -19.49
CA ALA A 36 -1.40 7.15 -19.27
C ALA A 36 -0.48 6.50 -20.30
N HIS A 37 0.29 7.31 -21.02
CA HIS A 37 1.28 6.82 -22.00
C HIS A 37 2.73 7.06 -21.54
N SER A 38 2.91 7.54 -20.30
CA SER A 38 4.21 7.77 -19.67
C SER A 38 4.05 8.01 -18.17
N ALA A 39 5.14 7.97 -17.41
CA ALA A 39 5.15 8.30 -15.98
C ALA A 39 4.65 9.73 -15.69
N ASP A 40 4.82 10.65 -16.64
CA ASP A 40 4.31 12.02 -16.49
C ASP A 40 2.78 12.05 -16.46
N ASP A 41 2.12 11.11 -17.10
CA ASP A 41 0.66 11.01 -17.17
C ASP A 41 0.04 10.34 -15.96
N VAL A 42 0.85 9.81 -15.06
CA VAL A 42 0.41 9.29 -13.78
C VAL A 42 0.15 10.44 -12.81
N GLN A 43 -0.98 10.39 -12.12
CA GLN A 43 -1.33 11.29 -11.03
C GLN A 43 -0.77 10.77 -9.70
N ARG A 44 -1.02 9.48 -9.42
CA ARG A 44 -0.71 8.82 -8.14
C ARG A 44 -0.42 7.34 -8.36
N LEU A 45 0.44 6.82 -7.50
CA LEU A 45 0.73 5.40 -7.35
C LEU A 45 0.13 4.93 -6.02
N TYR A 46 -0.50 3.76 -6.04
CA TYR A 46 -1.12 3.12 -4.89
C TYR A 46 -0.51 1.73 -4.69
N ILE A 47 -0.45 1.32 -3.44
CA ILE A 47 -0.08 -0.03 -3.02
C ILE A 47 -1.24 -0.57 -2.19
N VAL A 48 -1.64 -1.80 -2.44
CA VAL A 48 -2.56 -2.52 -1.58
C VAL A 48 -1.81 -3.70 -0.99
N LEU A 49 -1.73 -3.75 0.34
CA LEU A 49 -1.19 -4.90 1.05
C LEU A 49 -2.35 -5.71 1.62
N GLN A 50 -2.31 -7.01 1.38
CA GLN A 50 -3.24 -7.98 1.94
C GLN A 50 -2.44 -8.97 2.80
N PRO A 51 -2.34 -8.74 4.12
CA PRO A 51 -1.70 -9.68 5.01
C PRO A 51 -2.42 -11.03 4.98
N GLU A 52 -1.64 -12.10 4.92
CA GLU A 52 -2.13 -13.48 4.98
C GLU A 52 -1.82 -14.09 6.34
N SER A 53 -2.64 -15.08 6.74
CA SER A 53 -2.41 -15.86 7.95
C SER A 53 -1.13 -16.68 7.81
N GLY A 54 -0.02 -16.12 8.30
CA GLY A 54 1.22 -16.84 8.55
C GLY A 54 1.23 -17.40 9.97
N GLU A 55 2.16 -16.93 10.79
CA GLU A 55 2.28 -17.31 12.20
C GLU A 55 1.23 -16.62 13.10
N ARG A 56 0.60 -15.54 12.61
CA ARG A 56 -0.45 -14.79 13.31
C ARG A 56 -1.78 -14.99 12.61
N VAL A 57 -2.75 -15.52 13.36
CA VAL A 57 -4.14 -15.71 12.89
C VAL A 57 -5.00 -14.49 13.18
N VAL A 58 -4.60 -13.69 14.17
CA VAL A 58 -5.34 -12.51 14.63
C VAL A 58 -4.46 -11.28 14.54
N GLU A 59 -4.98 -10.27 13.87
CA GLU A 59 -4.36 -8.95 13.69
C GLU A 59 -5.22 -7.89 14.36
N GLU A 60 -4.59 -6.90 14.99
CA GLU A 60 -5.31 -5.74 15.54
C GLU A 60 -5.33 -4.62 14.51
N LYS A 61 -6.54 -4.23 14.06
CA LYS A 61 -6.72 -3.05 13.21
C LYS A 61 -7.41 -1.91 13.93
N GLN A 62 -7.34 -0.73 13.35
CA GLN A 62 -8.16 0.40 13.74
C GLN A 62 -9.67 0.05 13.76
N ALA A 63 -10.40 0.55 14.77
CA ALA A 63 -11.83 0.31 14.90
C ALA A 63 -12.62 0.81 13.67
N PRO A 64 -13.63 0.05 13.19
CA PRO A 64 -14.30 0.26 11.91
C PRO A 64 -15.25 1.46 11.87
N ASP A 65 -15.64 1.96 13.05
CA ASP A 65 -16.43 3.18 13.25
C ASP A 65 -15.57 4.45 13.24
N SER A 66 -14.25 4.32 13.18
CA SER A 66 -13.32 5.44 13.13
C SER A 66 -12.70 5.61 11.73
N GLY A 67 -12.20 6.81 11.45
CA GLY A 67 -11.53 7.11 10.18
C GLY A 67 -12.47 7.12 8.96
N LYS A 68 -11.96 6.72 7.81
CA LYS A 68 -12.68 6.68 6.53
C LYS A 68 -13.73 5.58 6.49
N GLU A 69 -13.45 4.42 7.09
CA GLU A 69 -14.41 3.31 7.18
C GLU A 69 -15.68 3.75 7.92
N GLY A 70 -15.51 4.41 9.07
CA GLY A 70 -16.62 4.96 9.87
C GLY A 70 -17.40 6.04 9.13
N ALA A 71 -16.69 7.02 8.55
CA ALA A 71 -17.33 8.11 7.81
C ALA A 71 -18.19 7.63 6.63
N LYS A 72 -17.74 6.57 5.92
CA LYS A 72 -18.53 5.95 4.85
C LYS A 72 -19.79 5.26 5.39
N ARG A 73 -19.71 4.54 6.51
CA ARG A 73 -20.86 3.88 7.15
C ARG A 73 -21.90 4.88 7.64
N GLU A 74 -21.45 5.99 8.24
CA GLU A 74 -22.34 7.09 8.64
C GLU A 74 -23.06 7.72 7.44
N ALA A 75 -22.34 7.97 6.34
CA ALA A 75 -22.91 8.48 5.11
C ALA A 75 -23.97 7.52 4.55
N ALA A 76 -23.68 6.21 4.47
CA ALA A 76 -24.61 5.20 4.00
C ALA A 76 -25.92 5.18 4.81
N ASN A 77 -25.82 5.19 6.15
CA ASN A 77 -26.98 5.19 7.05
C ASN A 77 -27.81 6.49 6.98
N SER A 78 -27.19 7.63 6.65
CA SER A 78 -27.89 8.90 6.51
C SER A 78 -28.77 8.99 5.25
N THR A 79 -28.52 8.14 4.25
CA THR A 79 -29.24 8.15 2.96
C THR A 79 -30.65 7.54 3.05
N ASP A 80 -30.99 6.86 4.14
CA ASP A 80 -32.30 6.22 4.34
C ASP A 80 -33.35 7.17 4.96
N ASN A 81 -32.95 8.34 5.45
CA ASN A 81 -33.85 9.42 5.85
C ASN A 81 -33.72 10.58 4.86
N GLY A 82 -34.68 10.68 3.93
CA GLY A 82 -34.71 11.62 2.81
C GLY A 82 -34.47 13.10 3.16
N GLY A 83 -33.21 13.46 3.32
CA GLY A 83 -32.71 14.81 3.50
C GLY A 83 -31.74 15.15 2.39
N ASN A 84 -32.10 16.12 1.57
CA ASN A 84 -31.27 16.68 0.52
C ASN A 84 -30.02 17.34 1.15
N ILE A 85 -28.87 16.68 1.09
CA ILE A 85 -27.60 17.20 1.64
C ILE A 85 -26.76 17.74 0.48
N ASN A 86 -26.71 19.06 0.37
CA ASN A 86 -25.72 19.77 -0.44
C ASN A 86 -24.30 19.29 -0.05
N SER A 87 -23.58 18.75 -1.03
CA SER A 87 -22.21 18.23 -0.98
C SER A 87 -21.17 19.33 -0.71
N SER A 88 -21.14 19.88 0.50
CA SER A 88 -20.22 20.98 0.84
C SER A 88 -19.68 20.95 2.26
N ASN A 89 -19.57 19.76 2.87
CA ASN A 89 -18.76 19.60 4.07
C ASN A 89 -18.03 18.25 4.03
N GLU A 90 -16.90 18.21 3.32
CA GLU A 90 -15.80 17.32 3.69
C GLU A 90 -15.37 17.69 5.12
N LYS A 91 -16.09 17.19 6.13
CA LYS A 91 -15.52 17.06 7.47
C LYS A 91 -14.28 16.21 7.27
N GLY A 92 -13.10 16.84 7.35
CA GLY A 92 -11.83 16.17 7.12
C GLY A 92 -11.80 14.88 7.91
N THR A 93 -11.61 13.76 7.20
CA THR A 93 -11.52 12.42 7.81
C THR A 93 -10.36 12.43 8.77
N GLU A 94 -10.68 12.44 10.08
CA GLU A 94 -9.67 12.37 11.12
C GLU A 94 -8.96 11.01 11.02
N GLY A 95 -7.66 10.94 11.35
CA GLY A 95 -6.98 9.64 11.32
C GLY A 95 -7.62 8.76 12.37
N GLY A 96 -8.01 7.52 12.04
CA GLY A 96 -8.90 6.79 12.92
C GLY A 96 -8.23 6.28 14.21
N HIS A 97 -9.06 5.75 15.11
CA HIS A 97 -8.75 5.51 16.51
C HIS A 97 -9.29 4.15 16.96
N GLY A 98 -8.89 3.70 18.15
CA GLY A 98 -9.37 2.45 18.72
C GLY A 98 -8.78 1.23 18.02
N SER A 99 -9.08 0.04 18.55
CA SER A 99 -8.59 -1.22 18.02
C SER A 99 -9.69 -2.29 17.99
N GLU A 100 -9.64 -3.14 16.97
CA GLU A 100 -10.48 -4.31 16.78
C GLU A 100 -9.59 -5.48 16.37
N ALA A 101 -9.79 -6.62 17.03
CA ALA A 101 -9.10 -7.85 16.66
C ALA A 101 -9.83 -8.54 15.50
N ILE A 102 -9.09 -8.84 14.43
CA ILE A 102 -9.58 -9.50 13.23
C ILE A 102 -8.90 -10.84 13.07
N ASN A 103 -9.71 -11.87 12.79
CA ASN A 103 -9.18 -13.13 12.30
C ASN A 103 -9.01 -13.07 10.78
N ILE A 104 -7.76 -13.05 10.31
CA ILE A 104 -7.41 -12.91 8.89
C ILE A 104 -7.63 -14.18 8.06
N GLU A 105 -7.81 -15.35 8.69
CA GLU A 105 -8.23 -16.57 7.98
C GLU A 105 -9.71 -16.50 7.56
N LYS A 106 -10.52 -15.73 8.30
CA LYS A 106 -11.97 -15.64 8.09
C LYS A 106 -12.37 -14.49 7.19
N GLN A 107 -11.64 -13.38 7.24
CA GLN A 107 -11.92 -12.19 6.46
C GLN A 107 -10.62 -11.52 6.03
N PRO A 108 -10.55 -10.97 4.81
CA PRO A 108 -9.34 -10.31 4.35
C PRO A 108 -9.11 -9.03 5.17
N LEU A 109 -7.84 -8.67 5.34
CA LEU A 109 -7.43 -7.36 5.83
C LEU A 109 -6.74 -6.65 4.67
N LEU A 110 -7.19 -5.44 4.32
CA LEU A 110 -6.64 -4.68 3.20
C LEU A 110 -6.11 -3.35 3.72
N ARG A 111 -4.84 -3.06 3.43
CA ARG A 111 -4.19 -1.78 3.69
C ARG A 111 -4.05 -1.02 2.38
N PHE A 112 -4.84 0.02 2.19
CA PHE A 112 -4.77 0.88 1.02
C PHE A 112 -3.79 2.02 1.27
N ILE A 113 -2.68 2.01 0.54
CA ILE A 113 -1.56 2.93 0.69
C ILE A 113 -1.47 3.87 -0.51
N VAL A 114 -1.23 5.14 -0.22
CA VAL A 114 -0.98 6.17 -1.25
C VAL A 114 0.48 6.59 -1.18
N MET A 115 1.18 6.47 -2.30
CA MET A 115 2.56 6.96 -2.42
C MET A 115 2.57 8.45 -2.75
N GLY A 116 3.44 9.20 -2.07
CA GLY A 116 3.60 10.64 -2.28
C GLY A 116 4.36 10.98 -3.56
N ARG A 117 5.11 10.01 -4.09
CA ARG A 117 5.72 10.07 -5.43
C ARG A 117 5.01 9.07 -6.35
N LYS A 118 5.18 9.27 -7.64
CA LYS A 118 4.56 8.45 -8.69
C LYS A 118 5.36 7.19 -9.03
N SER A 119 6.54 7.05 -8.46
CA SER A 119 7.43 5.91 -8.63
C SER A 119 7.90 5.41 -7.27
N LEU A 120 8.49 4.22 -7.23
CA LEU A 120 9.18 3.70 -6.05
C LEU A 120 10.66 4.19 -5.99
N PRO A 121 11.32 4.10 -4.82
CA PRO A 121 12.73 4.40 -4.70
C PRO A 121 13.58 3.52 -5.61
N ASP A 122 14.53 4.15 -6.30
CA ASP A 122 15.49 3.48 -7.15
C ASP A 122 16.78 3.21 -6.35
N PRO A 123 17.19 1.94 -6.16
CA PRO A 123 18.41 1.56 -5.42
C PRO A 123 19.71 1.95 -6.12
N SER A 124 19.72 2.02 -7.46
CA SER A 124 20.88 2.48 -8.22
C SER A 124 21.15 3.97 -8.04
N LYS A 125 20.14 4.73 -7.59
CA LYS A 125 20.22 6.18 -7.34
C LYS A 125 20.25 6.46 -5.84
N LYS A 126 21.25 7.22 -5.38
CA LYS A 126 21.22 7.83 -4.04
C LYS A 126 20.12 8.89 -3.98
N SER A 127 18.89 8.45 -3.70
CA SER A 127 17.70 9.28 -3.67
C SER A 127 17.25 9.55 -2.23
N GLN A 128 16.49 10.63 -2.05
CA GLN A 128 15.84 10.90 -0.78
C GLN A 128 14.76 9.83 -0.52
N PRO A 129 14.47 9.47 0.74
CA PRO A 129 13.40 8.53 1.09
C PRO A 129 12.06 8.94 0.48
N TYR A 130 11.29 7.96 0.01
CA TYR A 130 9.98 8.23 -0.58
C TYR A 130 8.93 8.15 0.51
N TRP A 131 8.12 9.20 0.58
CA TRP A 131 7.06 9.29 1.56
C TRP A 131 5.79 8.63 1.03
N GLY A 132 5.11 7.89 1.90
CA GLY A 132 3.82 7.28 1.66
C GLY A 132 2.97 7.29 2.93
N PHE A 133 1.70 6.95 2.78
CA PHE A 133 0.82 6.84 3.94
C PHE A 133 -0.32 5.86 3.71
N VAL A 134 -0.83 5.32 4.82
CA VAL A 134 -2.02 4.48 4.84
C VAL A 134 -3.25 5.38 4.73
N GLU A 135 -3.99 5.26 3.64
CA GLU A 135 -5.19 6.05 3.37
C GLU A 135 -6.43 5.39 3.98
N MET A 136 -6.48 4.06 4.01
CA MET A 136 -7.60 3.28 4.54
C MET A 136 -7.16 1.87 4.95
N VAL A 137 -7.77 1.33 6.01
CA VAL A 137 -7.61 -0.07 6.43
C VAL A 137 -8.99 -0.68 6.59
N THR A 138 -9.31 -1.71 5.81
CA THR A 138 -10.68 -2.26 5.72
C THR A 138 -10.66 -3.78 5.56
N THR A 139 -11.77 -4.42 5.90
CA THR A 139 -12.01 -5.84 5.63
C THR A 139 -12.87 -6.08 4.39
N ARG A 140 -13.39 -5.00 3.81
CA ARG A 140 -14.32 -5.04 2.67
C ARG A 140 -13.59 -4.64 1.41
N ILE A 141 -13.62 -5.50 0.41
CA ILE A 141 -12.95 -5.26 -0.87
C ILE A 141 -13.64 -4.11 -1.61
N GLU A 142 -14.96 -3.95 -1.43
CA GLU A 142 -15.78 -2.90 -2.05
C GLU A 142 -15.26 -1.51 -1.70
N ASP A 143 -14.79 -1.31 -0.46
CA ASP A 143 -14.27 0.00 -0.04
C ASP A 143 -13.04 0.41 -0.86
N VAL A 144 -12.17 -0.55 -1.17
CA VAL A 144 -10.98 -0.36 -2.01
C VAL A 144 -11.37 -0.19 -3.48
N LYS A 145 -12.34 -0.96 -3.97
CA LYS A 145 -12.88 -0.80 -5.34
C LYS A 145 -13.39 0.62 -5.57
N THR A 146 -14.22 1.13 -4.67
CA THR A 146 -14.71 2.52 -4.75
C THR A 146 -13.56 3.55 -4.69
N ALA A 147 -12.49 3.27 -3.94
CA ALA A 147 -11.33 4.17 -3.90
C ALA A 147 -10.47 4.12 -5.19
N LEU A 148 -10.54 3.01 -5.94
CA LEU A 148 -9.87 2.83 -7.23
C LEU A 148 -10.74 3.29 -8.41
N GLU A 149 -12.06 3.38 -8.24
CA GLU A 149 -12.99 3.85 -9.26
C GLU A 149 -12.73 5.30 -9.69
N GLY A 150 -13.17 5.62 -10.91
CA GLY A 150 -13.14 6.97 -11.45
C GLY A 150 -14.35 7.78 -10.98
N GLU A 151 -14.20 9.10 -10.97
CA GLU A 151 -15.28 10.02 -10.61
C GLU A 151 -15.32 11.21 -11.58
N GLU A 152 -16.51 11.76 -11.78
CA GLU A 152 -16.72 12.99 -12.53
C GLU A 152 -17.23 14.05 -11.57
N TYR A 153 -16.64 15.24 -11.63
CA TYR A 153 -17.00 16.34 -10.74
C TYR A 153 -16.82 17.70 -11.42
N ASP A 154 -17.61 18.66 -10.96
CA ASP A 154 -17.61 20.00 -11.50
C ASP A 154 -16.79 20.93 -10.63
N THR A 155 -15.90 21.67 -11.28
CA THR A 155 -15.11 22.70 -10.61
C THR A 155 -15.64 24.08 -10.98
N ALA A 156 -15.85 24.92 -9.96
CA ALA A 156 -16.37 26.27 -10.16
C ALA A 156 -15.51 27.14 -11.10
N THR A 157 -14.21 26.83 -11.25
CA THR A 157 -13.26 27.63 -12.04
C THR A 157 -12.87 26.99 -13.36
N ARG A 158 -13.03 25.68 -13.50
CA ARG A 158 -12.45 24.91 -14.62
C ARG A 158 -13.42 23.91 -15.25
N GLY A 159 -14.72 23.99 -14.92
CA GLY A 159 -15.80 23.20 -15.50
C GLY A 159 -15.76 21.73 -15.10
N HIS A 160 -16.36 20.88 -15.95
CA HIS A 160 -16.41 19.43 -15.80
C HIS A 160 -15.01 18.82 -15.80
N ARG A 161 -14.71 18.02 -14.77
CA ARG A 161 -13.46 17.28 -14.61
C ARG A 161 -13.80 15.79 -14.50
N ARG A 162 -13.01 14.97 -15.18
CA ARG A 162 -13.12 13.52 -15.11
C ARG A 162 -11.83 12.95 -14.56
N GLN A 163 -11.94 12.22 -13.46
CA GLN A 163 -10.87 11.44 -12.89
C GLN A 163 -11.08 9.98 -13.31
N SER A 164 -10.18 9.45 -14.13
CA SER A 164 -10.25 8.07 -14.60
C SER A 164 -10.00 7.09 -13.47
N SER A 165 -10.51 5.86 -13.61
CA SER A 165 -10.22 4.76 -12.69
C SER A 165 -8.73 4.46 -12.63
N ALA A 166 -8.31 3.91 -11.50
CA ALA A 166 -6.97 3.37 -11.34
C ALA A 166 -6.82 2.08 -12.17
N ARG A 167 -5.60 1.86 -12.67
CA ARG A 167 -5.23 0.70 -13.48
C ARG A 167 -4.24 -0.16 -12.71
N ALA A 168 -4.39 -1.47 -12.83
CA ALA A 168 -3.48 -2.43 -12.22
C ALA A 168 -2.11 -2.36 -12.91
N LEU A 169 -1.05 -2.36 -12.12
CA LEU A 169 0.34 -2.26 -12.56
C LEU A 169 1.11 -3.55 -12.32
N GLY A 170 0.89 -4.18 -11.17
CA GLY A 170 1.59 -5.39 -10.78
C GLY A 170 0.89 -6.10 -9.65
N GLU A 171 1.07 -7.40 -9.59
CA GLU A 171 0.60 -8.28 -8.54
C GLU A 171 1.75 -9.19 -8.12
N GLY A 172 1.86 -9.46 -6.83
CA GLY A 172 2.88 -10.35 -6.31
C GLY A 172 2.75 -10.63 -4.83
N VAL A 173 3.80 -11.20 -4.27
CA VAL A 173 3.89 -11.54 -2.85
C VAL A 173 4.86 -10.59 -2.14
N TYR A 174 4.58 -10.26 -0.88
CA TYR A 174 5.47 -9.46 -0.05
C TYR A 174 5.78 -10.13 1.28
N ARG A 175 6.87 -9.67 1.88
CA ARG A 175 7.24 -9.97 3.27
C ARG A 175 7.67 -8.72 3.99
N ILE A 176 7.28 -8.63 5.26
CA ILE A 176 7.88 -7.68 6.19
C ILE A 176 8.79 -8.47 7.12
N LEU A 177 10.06 -8.09 7.16
CA LEU A 177 11.07 -8.80 7.95
C LEU A 177 11.88 -7.84 8.81
N ARG A 178 12.25 -8.32 9.99
CA ARG A 178 13.18 -7.67 10.89
C ARG A 178 14.58 -8.19 10.56
N HIS A 179 15.48 -7.29 10.17
CA HIS A 179 16.87 -7.60 9.88
C HIS A 179 17.80 -6.93 10.91
N ALA A 180 18.60 -7.76 11.59
CA ALA A 180 19.61 -7.28 12.53
C ALA A 180 20.94 -6.99 11.81
N SER A 181 21.06 -5.78 11.26
CA SER A 181 22.31 -5.30 10.65
C SER A 181 23.23 -4.65 11.69
N GLY A 182 24.16 -5.45 12.20
CA GLY A 182 25.12 -5.01 13.22
C GLY A 182 24.45 -4.70 14.55
N ARG A 183 24.43 -3.42 14.95
CA ARG A 183 23.79 -2.93 16.20
C ARG A 183 22.41 -2.32 16.00
N LYS A 184 21.97 -2.17 14.75
CA LYS A 184 20.69 -1.54 14.41
C LYS A 184 19.73 -2.60 13.87
N MET A 185 18.47 -2.47 14.24
CA MET A 185 17.40 -3.26 13.66
C MET A 185 16.71 -2.44 12.58
N HIS A 186 16.56 -3.06 11.41
CA HIS A 186 15.86 -2.49 10.28
C HIS A 186 14.68 -3.37 9.94
N THR A 187 13.55 -2.77 9.61
CA THR A 187 12.43 -3.49 9.03
C THR A 187 12.49 -3.33 7.53
N HIS A 188 12.56 -4.44 6.81
CA HIS A 188 12.49 -4.45 5.35
C HIS A 188 11.08 -4.86 4.92
N LEU A 189 10.55 -4.15 3.93
CA LEU A 189 9.48 -4.60 3.06
C LEU A 189 10.14 -5.11 1.78
N ILE A 190 10.05 -6.41 1.56
CA ILE A 190 10.49 -7.05 0.32
C ILE A 190 9.29 -7.54 -0.46
N TYR A 191 9.37 -7.52 -1.79
CA TYR A 191 8.33 -8.08 -2.64
C TYR A 191 8.92 -8.72 -3.89
N LYS A 192 8.13 -9.63 -4.48
CA LYS A 192 8.37 -10.23 -5.79
C LYS A 192 7.08 -10.25 -6.58
N LEU A 193 7.11 -9.70 -7.79
CA LEU A 193 5.99 -9.68 -8.72
C LEU A 193 5.81 -11.03 -9.40
N GLU A 194 4.56 -11.43 -9.54
CA GLU A 194 4.13 -12.56 -10.38
C GLU A 194 3.59 -12.06 -11.72
N PHE A 195 2.89 -10.93 -11.71
CA PHE A 195 2.33 -10.31 -12.90
C PHE A 195 2.85 -8.89 -13.10
N PRO A 196 3.16 -8.48 -14.35
CA PRO A 196 3.08 -9.25 -15.60
C PRO A 196 4.08 -10.42 -15.69
N PRO A 197 3.78 -11.49 -16.47
CA PRO A 197 4.65 -12.66 -16.57
C PRO A 197 6.01 -12.34 -17.19
N GLU A 198 6.99 -13.23 -17.00
CA GLU A 198 8.32 -13.15 -17.61
C GLU A 198 8.23 -13.03 -19.15
N GLY A 199 8.83 -12.00 -19.74
CA GLY A 199 8.99 -11.86 -21.19
C GLY A 199 8.02 -10.91 -21.90
N GLU A 200 7.08 -10.30 -21.18
CA GLU A 200 6.27 -9.19 -21.72
C GLU A 200 6.98 -7.84 -21.54
N SER A 201 6.64 -6.86 -22.39
CA SER A 201 7.08 -5.47 -22.19
C SER A 201 6.71 -5.04 -20.78
N SER A 202 7.61 -4.39 -20.06
CA SER A 202 7.36 -3.92 -18.69
C SER A 202 7.41 -2.40 -18.61
N GLU A 203 6.96 -1.72 -19.69
CA GLU A 203 7.16 -0.27 -19.86
C GLU A 203 6.56 0.55 -18.71
N PRO A 204 5.31 0.30 -18.24
CA PRO A 204 4.76 0.99 -17.09
C PRO A 204 5.53 0.71 -15.80
N GLN A 205 5.96 -0.52 -15.59
CA GLN A 205 6.67 -0.97 -14.40
C GLN A 205 8.04 -0.29 -14.31
N GLU A 206 8.84 -0.37 -15.38
CA GLU A 206 10.15 0.29 -15.49
C GLU A 206 10.03 1.82 -15.32
N SER A 207 9.04 2.43 -15.97
CA SER A 207 8.82 3.88 -15.90
C SER A 207 8.47 4.37 -14.50
N LEU A 208 7.81 3.53 -13.70
CA LEU A 208 7.41 3.81 -12.32
C LEU A 208 8.38 3.18 -11.30
N ASN A 209 9.47 2.57 -11.77
CA ASN A 209 10.47 1.89 -10.96
C ASN A 209 9.87 0.79 -10.06
N VAL A 210 8.85 0.09 -10.57
CA VAL A 210 8.24 -1.07 -9.91
C VAL A 210 8.89 -2.30 -10.49
N GLU A 211 10.10 -2.59 -10.01
CA GLU A 211 10.89 -3.74 -10.46
C GLU A 211 10.24 -5.08 -10.05
N ARG A 212 10.66 -6.17 -10.70
CA ARG A 212 10.18 -7.53 -10.39
C ARG A 212 10.44 -7.92 -8.95
N GLU A 213 11.60 -7.56 -8.43
CA GLU A 213 11.97 -7.75 -7.03
C GLU A 213 12.36 -6.39 -6.45
N GLY A 214 12.01 -6.15 -5.21
CA GLY A 214 12.41 -4.91 -4.53
C GLY A 214 12.59 -5.09 -3.04
N SER A 215 13.64 -4.46 -2.52
CA SER A 215 13.97 -4.40 -1.09
C SER A 215 13.97 -2.97 -0.58
N PHE A 216 13.07 -2.67 0.35
CA PHE A 216 12.97 -1.35 0.97
C PHE A 216 13.05 -1.44 2.48
N VAL A 217 13.84 -0.57 3.11
CA VAL A 217 13.71 -0.31 4.54
C VAL A 217 12.51 0.60 4.77
N ILE A 218 11.56 0.14 5.58
CA ILE A 218 10.35 0.88 5.94
C ILE A 218 10.51 1.53 7.33
N GLN A 219 10.23 2.82 7.41
CA GLN A 219 10.29 3.59 8.66
C GLN A 219 9.00 4.35 8.89
N ILE A 220 8.39 4.17 10.07
CA ILE A 220 7.18 4.87 10.49
C ILE A 220 7.57 6.24 11.04
N LYS A 221 6.85 7.27 10.60
CA LYS A 221 6.99 8.62 11.11
C LYS A 221 6.11 8.80 12.34
N ASN A 222 6.69 9.35 13.41
CA ASN A 222 5.96 9.60 14.63
C ASN A 222 5.00 10.80 14.48
N PRO A 223 3.68 10.61 14.65
CA PRO A 223 2.68 11.66 14.43
C PRO A 223 2.78 12.81 15.46
N ASP A 224 3.25 12.51 16.68
CA ASP A 224 3.39 13.47 17.79
C ASP A 224 4.61 14.38 17.63
N GLN A 225 5.61 13.93 16.87
CA GLN A 225 6.81 14.73 16.65
C GLN A 225 6.52 15.83 15.62
N HIS A 226 6.78 17.07 16.01
CA HIS A 226 6.74 18.20 15.09
C HIS A 226 7.83 18.04 14.02
N CYS A 227 7.43 17.59 12.84
CA CYS A 227 8.32 17.54 11.68
C CYS A 227 8.29 18.92 11.00
N THR A 228 9.41 19.64 11.05
CA THR A 228 9.67 20.85 10.26
C THR A 228 10.06 20.53 8.81
N SER A 229 9.79 19.31 8.33
CA SER A 229 10.28 18.88 7.03
C SER A 229 9.67 19.71 5.89
N GLN A 230 10.44 19.88 4.83
CA GLN A 230 10.04 20.57 3.59
C GLN A 230 8.89 19.86 2.85
N PHE A 231 8.39 18.74 3.39
CA PHE A 231 7.32 17.95 2.82
C PHE A 231 5.97 18.39 3.41
N ARG A 232 5.04 18.80 2.54
CA ARG A 232 3.62 18.90 2.91
C ARG A 232 3.07 17.49 3.08
N GLY A 233 3.36 16.88 4.23
CA GLY A 233 2.70 15.66 4.67
C GLY A 233 1.21 15.87 4.86
N ILE A 234 0.53 14.87 5.42
CA ILE A 234 -0.93 14.96 5.57
C ILE A 234 -1.30 16.09 6.54
N GLN A 235 -2.48 16.69 6.30
CA GLN A 235 -3.08 17.63 7.26
C GLN A 235 -3.11 17.01 8.65
N LYS A 236 -2.77 17.80 9.68
CA LYS A 236 -2.62 17.32 11.07
C LYS A 236 -3.78 16.45 11.57
N LYS A 237 -5.02 16.79 11.17
CA LYS A 237 -6.22 16.06 11.58
C LYS A 237 -6.28 14.62 11.06
N ARG A 238 -5.66 14.35 9.91
CA ARG A 238 -5.68 13.02 9.30
C ARG A 238 -4.44 12.17 9.62
N ARG A 239 -3.66 12.55 10.64
CA ARG A 239 -2.53 11.73 11.11
C ARG A 239 -3.06 10.55 11.92
N ALA A 240 -2.39 9.41 11.86
CA ALA A 240 -2.74 8.26 12.68
C ALA A 240 -2.78 8.59 14.17
N ALA A 241 -3.80 8.06 14.84
CA ALA A 241 -3.91 8.04 16.29
C ALA A 241 -3.57 6.64 16.79
N PHE A 242 -2.30 6.40 17.09
CA PHE A 242 -1.85 5.11 17.59
C PHE A 242 -2.30 4.86 19.04
N PRO A 243 -2.67 3.62 19.41
CA PRO A 243 -2.88 3.26 20.80
C PRO A 243 -1.59 3.37 21.62
N ALA A 244 -1.74 3.46 22.94
CA ALA A 244 -0.63 3.80 23.84
C ALA A 244 0.55 2.83 23.80
N ASN A 245 0.31 1.54 23.53
CA ASN A 245 1.36 0.53 23.36
C ASN A 245 2.23 0.81 22.13
N LEU A 246 1.61 1.08 20.97
CA LEU A 246 2.33 1.39 19.73
C LEU A 246 3.01 2.76 19.81
N GLN A 247 2.32 3.77 20.33
CA GLN A 247 2.91 5.10 20.51
C GLN A 247 4.11 5.07 21.49
N GLY A 248 4.04 4.23 22.53
CA GLY A 248 5.13 4.03 23.48
C GLY A 248 6.40 3.45 22.84
N GLN A 249 6.27 2.60 21.82
CA GLN A 249 7.41 2.02 21.10
C GLN A 249 8.12 3.04 20.19
N LEU A 250 7.38 3.98 19.59
CA LEU A 250 7.96 5.11 18.85
C LEU A 250 8.74 6.05 19.79
N GLY A 251 8.24 6.20 21.02
CA GLY A 251 8.82 7.04 22.05
C GLY A 251 9.03 8.48 21.58
N LYS A 252 10.26 8.98 21.72
CA LYS A 252 10.64 10.35 21.30
C LYS A 252 11.32 10.40 19.93
N LEU A 253 11.41 9.26 19.24
CA LEU A 253 12.05 9.21 17.93
C LEU A 253 11.14 9.84 16.88
N LYS A 254 11.74 10.52 15.89
CA LYS A 254 11.01 11.07 14.74
C LYS A 254 10.58 9.98 13.76
N PHE A 255 11.45 8.98 13.61
CA PHE A 255 11.24 7.81 12.76
C PHE A 255 11.64 6.58 13.54
N ALA A 256 10.88 5.51 13.39
CA ALA A 256 11.12 4.20 13.97
C ALA A 256 10.95 3.12 12.89
N PRO A 257 11.57 1.94 13.05
CA PRO A 257 11.24 0.80 12.19
C PRO A 257 9.74 0.46 12.26
N ALA A 258 9.17 -0.09 11.19
CA ALA A 258 7.80 -0.62 11.19
C ALA A 258 7.73 -1.96 11.93
N ASP A 259 8.07 -1.92 13.21
CA ASP A 259 8.18 -3.07 14.08
C ASP A 259 7.46 -2.77 15.40
N PRO A 260 6.23 -3.31 15.60
CA PRO A 260 5.57 -4.34 14.79
C PRO A 260 4.92 -3.80 13.50
N PRO A 261 4.56 -4.66 12.52
CA PRO A 261 3.84 -4.28 11.31
C PRO A 261 2.48 -3.59 11.57
N ASP A 262 1.92 -3.79 12.76
CA ASP A 262 0.63 -3.28 13.23
C ASP A 262 0.49 -1.75 13.10
N PHE A 263 1.59 -1.00 13.05
CA PHE A 263 1.56 0.45 12.72
C PHE A 263 0.85 0.74 11.40
N LEU A 264 0.92 -0.20 10.43
CA LEU A 264 0.27 -0.06 9.13
C LEU A 264 -1.25 -0.34 9.18
N ASN A 265 -1.78 -0.80 10.31
CA ASN A 265 -3.21 -1.04 10.50
C ASN A 265 -4.00 0.21 10.97
N TYR A 266 -3.37 1.39 10.95
CA TYR A 266 -3.99 2.66 11.34
C TYR A 266 -3.99 3.66 10.19
N GLU A 267 -5.14 4.27 9.94
CA GLU A 267 -5.29 5.26 8.89
C GLU A 267 -4.53 6.55 9.21
N GLY A 268 -3.92 7.14 8.19
CA GLY A 268 -3.07 8.31 8.35
C GLY A 268 -1.67 7.99 8.87
N CYS A 269 -1.30 6.71 8.95
CA CYS A 269 0.06 6.29 9.28
C CYS A 269 0.99 6.73 8.15
N GLU A 270 1.87 7.70 8.44
CA GLU A 270 2.88 8.18 7.50
C GLU A 270 4.15 7.36 7.64
N PHE A 271 4.73 6.93 6.52
CA PHE A 271 5.99 6.17 6.52
C PHE A 271 6.92 6.62 5.40
N LEU A 272 8.18 6.18 5.50
CA LEU A 272 9.22 6.36 4.51
C LEU A 272 9.66 5.00 3.98
N LEU A 273 9.82 4.92 2.66
CA LEU A 273 10.51 3.83 1.98
C LEU A 273 11.90 4.31 1.57
N ILE A 274 12.91 3.54 1.97
CA ILE A 274 14.31 3.78 1.68
C ILE A 274 14.82 2.58 0.90
N SER A 275 15.40 2.81 -0.27
CA SER A 275 16.02 1.73 -1.06
C SER A 275 17.14 1.06 -0.27
N ALA A 276 17.13 -0.27 -0.23
CA ALA A 276 18.10 -1.06 0.53
C ALA A 276 19.12 -1.73 -0.40
N SER A 277 18.65 -2.53 -1.36
CA SER A 277 19.46 -3.22 -2.36
C SER A 277 18.58 -3.65 -3.55
N ASP A 278 19.21 -3.88 -4.70
CA ASP A 278 18.63 -4.58 -5.85
C ASP A 278 18.66 -6.11 -5.68
N ASP A 279 19.56 -6.60 -4.84
CA ASP A 279 19.77 -8.03 -4.62
C ASP A 279 19.37 -8.42 -3.19
N ILE A 280 18.21 -9.09 -3.09
CA ILE A 280 17.62 -9.56 -1.83
C ILE A 280 18.45 -10.69 -1.23
N ASP A 281 19.01 -11.58 -2.06
CA ASP A 281 19.80 -12.72 -1.60
C ASP A 281 21.14 -12.24 -1.02
N GLU A 282 21.84 -11.37 -1.73
CA GLU A 282 23.09 -10.81 -1.22
C GLU A 282 22.89 -10.02 0.09
N GLU A 283 21.81 -9.25 0.19
CA GLU A 283 21.54 -8.43 1.37
C GLU A 283 21.03 -9.25 2.56
N LEU A 284 20.03 -10.08 2.35
CA LEU A 284 19.25 -10.73 3.41
C LEU A 284 19.53 -12.24 3.53
N GLY A 285 20.16 -12.86 2.53
CA GLY A 285 20.34 -14.31 2.46
C GLY A 285 19.01 -15.04 2.32
N LEU A 286 18.08 -14.44 1.57
CA LEU A 286 16.74 -14.92 1.34
C LEU A 286 16.39 -14.78 -0.14
N GLU A 287 15.81 -15.82 -0.70
CA GLU A 287 15.18 -15.79 -2.00
C GLU A 287 13.66 -15.97 -1.83
N LEU A 288 12.89 -15.07 -2.44
CA LEU A 288 11.44 -15.21 -2.54
C LEU A 288 11.09 -15.99 -3.80
N LYS A 289 10.33 -17.07 -3.63
CA LYS A 289 9.80 -17.86 -4.74
C LYS A 289 8.29 -17.71 -4.83
N THR A 290 7.87 -17.40 -6.04
CA THR A 290 6.48 -17.34 -6.46
C THR A 290 6.12 -18.69 -7.08
N GLU A 291 4.90 -19.19 -6.87
CA GLU A 291 4.46 -20.48 -7.46
C GLU A 291 4.27 -20.38 -8.99
N GLY A 292 4.33 -19.16 -9.54
CA GLY A 292 4.11 -18.82 -10.95
C GLY A 292 5.13 -19.30 -11.98
N GLU A 293 6.15 -20.11 -11.63
CA GLU A 293 6.96 -20.79 -12.67
C GLU A 293 6.15 -21.87 -13.44
N ALA A 294 4.90 -22.17 -13.03
CA ALA A 294 4.12 -23.29 -13.59
C ALA A 294 2.62 -23.05 -13.89
N ALA A 295 2.04 -21.84 -13.76
CA ALA A 295 0.58 -21.65 -13.90
C ALA A 295 0.18 -20.60 -14.95
N GLU A 296 -0.75 -20.98 -15.83
CA GLU A 296 -1.29 -20.20 -16.95
C GLU A 296 -1.97 -18.88 -16.53
N ALA A 297 -1.99 -17.92 -17.45
CA ALA A 297 -2.46 -16.53 -17.35
C ALA A 297 -3.95 -16.31 -16.94
N ASP A 298 -4.68 -17.34 -16.53
CA ASP A 298 -6.11 -17.30 -16.19
C ASP A 298 -6.37 -17.21 -14.66
N CYS A 299 -5.33 -16.96 -13.85
CA CYS A 299 -5.40 -17.09 -12.38
C CYS A 299 -4.99 -15.86 -11.54
N SER A 300 -4.86 -14.64 -12.09
CA SER A 300 -4.47 -13.47 -11.26
C SER A 300 -5.45 -13.25 -10.10
N ASP A 301 -4.99 -13.27 -8.85
CA ASP A 301 -5.81 -13.03 -7.67
C ASP A 301 -6.29 -11.57 -7.61
N LEU A 302 -5.63 -10.65 -8.33
CA LEU A 302 -6.12 -9.29 -8.55
C LEU A 302 -7.47 -9.29 -9.31
N ILE A 303 -7.65 -10.13 -10.33
CA ILE A 303 -8.94 -10.27 -11.03
C ILE A 303 -9.98 -10.92 -10.12
N LYS A 304 -9.60 -11.94 -9.33
CA LYS A 304 -10.54 -12.60 -8.40
C LYS A 304 -11.00 -11.67 -7.29
N THR A 305 -10.08 -10.86 -6.76
CA THR A 305 -10.32 -9.95 -5.64
C THR A 305 -11.01 -8.67 -6.11
N PHE A 306 -10.42 -7.98 -7.08
CA PHE A 306 -10.87 -6.66 -7.51
C PHE A 306 -11.83 -6.68 -8.71
N GLY A 307 -11.97 -7.79 -9.44
CA GLY A 307 -12.84 -7.90 -10.62
C GLY A 307 -12.40 -7.00 -11.78
N GLU A 308 -13.31 -6.72 -12.71
CA GLU A 308 -13.08 -5.86 -13.89
C GLU A 308 -12.98 -4.35 -13.56
N THR A 309 -13.12 -3.95 -12.29
CA THR A 309 -13.21 -2.55 -11.87
C THR A 309 -11.91 -1.76 -12.13
N ALA A 310 -10.76 -2.43 -12.04
CA ALA A 310 -9.49 -1.88 -12.48
C ALA A 310 -9.18 -2.46 -13.87
N THR A 311 -8.97 -1.59 -14.86
CA THR A 311 -8.55 -2.06 -16.19
C THR A 311 -7.22 -2.79 -16.05
N THR A 312 -7.23 -4.11 -16.29
CA THR A 312 -6.05 -5.00 -16.20
C THR A 312 -5.20 -4.99 -17.46
N ALA A 313 -5.58 -4.24 -18.49
CA ALA A 313 -4.82 -4.16 -19.74
C ALA A 313 -3.31 -3.83 -19.52
N PRO A 314 -2.92 -2.89 -18.62
CA PRO A 314 -1.51 -2.65 -18.34
C PRO A 314 -0.83 -3.77 -17.53
N LEU A 315 -1.60 -4.53 -16.74
CA LEU A 315 -1.11 -5.70 -15.99
C LEU A 315 -0.89 -6.91 -16.90
N LEU A 316 -1.74 -7.08 -17.93
CA LEU A 316 -1.77 -8.27 -18.81
C LEU A 316 -1.08 -8.07 -20.16
N ARG A 317 -0.80 -6.82 -20.56
CA ARG A 317 -0.04 -6.53 -21.79
C ARG A 317 1.30 -5.91 -21.49
N GLY A 318 1.49 -5.43 -20.25
CA GLY A 318 2.71 -4.76 -19.80
C GLY A 318 3.09 -3.50 -20.61
N THR A 319 2.16 -2.97 -21.39
CA THR A 319 2.31 -1.68 -22.05
C THR A 319 1.51 -0.64 -21.30
N TRP A 320 1.88 0.62 -21.51
CA TRP A 320 0.92 1.70 -21.27
C TRP A 320 -0.38 1.39 -22.02
N ALA A 321 -1.48 1.83 -21.43
CA ALA A 321 -2.77 1.74 -22.09
C ALA A 321 -2.80 2.63 -23.33
#